data_AF-A0A961HV98-F1
#
_entry.id   AF-A0A961HV98-F1
#
_cell.length_a   1.000
_cell.length_b   1.000
_cell.length_c   1.000
_cell.angle_alpha   90.00
_cell.angle_beta   90.00
_cell.angle_gamma   90.00
#
_symmetry.space_group_name_H-M   'P 1'
#
loop_
_entity.id
_entity.type
_entity.pdbx_description
1 polymer ?
#
loop_
_entity_poly.entity_id
_entity_poly.type
_entity_poly.pdbx_seq_one_letter_code
_entity_poly.pdbx_strand_id
1 'polypeptide(L)'
;MQGILGILVFCGIAWVVSEKRGTINWRVLFGGLVMQFTLAIVLIKFPPIAAKIALLNEVVQALDRATMAGTSFIFGYLGGGQLPFENITGNPGSTFILAFRALPLVMVVSALTSLLFYWKVLPYIVRGFAFILRKSLGIGGAEGLGSAANIFVGMVEAPLFIKPYMNRLNRSELFVIMTAGMATIAGTMMVIYAYTIAPLFEGEYALETAGPGALGHLLIASLLSAPASIVI
;
A
#
# COMPACT_ATOMS: atom_id res chain seq x y z
N MET A 1 -7.32 -4.58 25.33
CA MET A 1 -6.04 -4.49 26.06
C MET A 1 -4.86 -5.02 25.25
N GLN A 2 -5.01 -6.14 24.52
CA GLN A 2 -3.94 -6.72 23.70
C GLN A 2 -3.28 -5.75 22.70
N GLY A 3 -4.06 -4.90 22.01
CA GLY A 3 -3.52 -3.93 21.04
C GLY A 3 -2.58 -2.88 21.65
N ILE A 4 -2.91 -2.34 22.82
CA ILE A 4 -2.05 -1.36 23.53
C ILE A 4 -0.73 -2.04 23.96
N LEU A 5 -0.83 -3.27 24.46
CA LEU A 5 0.34 -4.04 24.86
C LEU A 5 1.25 -4.33 23.66
N GLY A 6 0.68 -4.67 22.50
CA GLY A 6 1.43 -4.85 21.26
C GLY A 6 2.22 -3.60 20.84
N ILE A 7 1.60 -2.42 20.87
CA ILE A 7 2.27 -1.16 20.54
C ILE A 7 3.43 -0.89 21.50
N LEU A 8 3.22 -1.06 22.81
CA LEU A 8 4.27 -0.88 23.80
C LEU A 8 5.44 -1.86 23.59
N VAL A 9 5.14 -3.12 23.25
CA VAL A 9 6.17 -4.13 22.96
C VAL A 9 6.95 -3.78 21.71
N PHE A 10 6.31 -3.40 20.60
CA PHE A 10 7.02 -3.02 19.38
C PHE A 10 7.87 -1.76 19.56
N CYS A 11 7.34 -0.73 20.23
CA CYS A 11 8.14 0.45 20.59
C CYS A 11 9.30 0.08 21.52
N GLY A 12 9.08 -0.85 22.47
CA GLY A 12 10.12 -1.36 23.37
C GLY A 12 11.23 -2.10 22.62
N ILE A 13 10.88 -2.97 21.66
CA ILE A 13 11.86 -3.67 20.82
C ILE A 13 12.67 -2.66 19.99
N ALA A 14 12.00 -1.70 19.34
CA ALA A 14 12.67 -0.63 18.59
C ALA A 14 13.63 0.16 19.49
N TRP A 15 13.22 0.48 20.72
CA TRP A 15 14.06 1.18 21.70
C TRP A 15 15.29 0.36 22.14
N VAL A 16 15.13 -0.96 22.36
CA VAL A 16 16.24 -1.84 22.75
C VAL A 16 17.30 -1.94 21.64
N VAL A 17 16.86 -2.04 20.39
CA VAL A 17 17.72 -2.15 19.20
C VAL A 17 18.29 -0.79 18.77
N SER A 18 17.75 0.32 19.28
CA SER A 18 18.19 1.68 18.93
C SER A 18 19.67 1.93 19.25
N GLU A 19 20.41 2.48 18.28
CA GLU A 19 21.83 2.86 18.40
C GLU A 19 22.03 4.00 19.42
N LYS A 20 21.07 4.93 19.53
CA LYS A 20 21.18 6.14 20.37
C LYS A 20 19.91 6.39 21.18
N ARG A 21 19.74 5.63 22.27
CA ARG A 21 18.58 5.69 23.18
C ARG A 21 18.32 7.08 23.81
N GLY A 22 19.35 7.93 23.90
CA GLY A 22 19.26 9.26 24.51
C GLY A 22 18.85 10.40 23.58
N THR A 23 18.84 10.18 22.26
CA THR A 23 18.57 11.25 21.26
C THR A 23 17.22 11.09 20.57
N ILE A 24 16.26 10.45 21.24
CA ILE A 24 14.94 10.18 20.67
C ILE A 24 14.15 11.48 20.55
N ASN A 25 13.66 11.74 19.34
CA ASN A 25 12.79 12.89 19.10
C ASN A 25 11.35 12.56 19.52
N TRP A 26 10.99 12.96 20.73
CA TRP A 26 9.67 12.73 21.30
C TRP A 26 8.51 13.29 20.46
N ARG A 27 8.75 14.37 19.70
CA ARG A 27 7.76 14.93 18.78
C ARG A 27 7.46 13.96 17.63
N VAL A 28 8.48 13.29 17.10
CA VAL A 28 8.32 12.31 16.01
C VAL A 28 7.66 11.03 16.54
N LEU A 29 8.09 10.53 17.70
CA LEU A 29 7.51 9.35 18.34
C LEU A 29 6.01 9.52 18.62
N PHE A 30 5.64 10.53 19.42
CA PHE A 30 4.23 10.75 19.76
C PHE A 30 3.42 11.30 18.59
N GLY A 31 4.01 12.19 17.78
CA GLY A 31 3.36 12.72 16.58
C GLY A 31 3.04 11.63 15.57
N GLY A 32 3.95 10.69 15.34
CA GLY A 32 3.76 9.56 14.44
C GLY A 32 2.69 8.61 14.94
N LEU A 33 2.73 8.24 16.23
CA LEU A 33 1.69 7.42 16.85
C LEU A 33 0.31 8.07 16.77
N VAL A 34 0.19 9.35 17.17
CA VAL A 34 -1.08 10.10 17.07
C VAL A 34 -1.54 10.18 15.62
N MET A 35 -0.64 10.41 14.66
CA MET A 35 -0.97 10.45 13.25
C MET A 35 -1.48 9.11 12.74
N GLN A 36 -0.90 7.98 13.15
CA GLN A 36 -1.39 6.65 12.81
C GLN A 36 -2.81 6.43 13.34
N PHE A 37 -3.06 6.71 14.62
CA PHE A 37 -4.40 6.54 15.18
C PHE A 37 -5.42 7.46 14.50
N THR A 38 -5.03 8.71 14.24
CA THR A 38 -5.88 9.68 13.55
C THR A 38 -6.22 9.19 12.14
N LEU A 39 -5.22 8.77 11.36
CA LEU A 39 -5.42 8.21 10.03
C LEU A 39 -6.28 6.94 10.07
N ALA A 40 -6.06 6.05 11.04
CA ALA A 40 -6.84 4.82 11.16
C ALA A 40 -8.31 5.13 11.42
N ILE A 41 -8.60 6.05 12.35
CA ILE A 41 -9.97 6.48 12.64
C ILE A 41 -10.61 7.14 11.41
N VAL A 42 -9.89 8.05 10.76
CA VAL A 42 -10.39 8.78 9.58
C VAL A 42 -10.63 7.85 8.39
N LEU A 43 -9.74 6.90 8.13
CA LEU A 43 -9.83 6.02 6.97
C LEU A 43 -10.84 4.88 7.17
N ILE A 44 -11.02 4.40 8.40
CA ILE A 44 -11.89 3.25 8.70
C ILE A 44 -13.29 3.69 9.16
N LYS A 45 -13.37 4.68 10.07
CA LYS A 45 -14.65 5.04 10.70
C LYS A 45 -15.40 6.18 10.01
N PHE A 46 -14.76 6.96 9.14
CA PHE A 46 -15.41 8.10 8.49
C PHE A 46 -16.12 7.66 7.20
N PRO A 47 -17.47 7.63 7.15
CA PRO A 47 -18.22 7.03 6.05
C PRO A 47 -17.89 7.58 4.64
N PRO A 48 -17.73 8.91 4.43
CA PRO A 48 -17.48 9.41 3.08
C PRO A 48 -16.07 9.09 2.58
N ILE A 49 -15.11 8.82 3.47
CA ILE A 49 -13.77 8.35 3.09
C ILE A 49 -13.81 6.87 2.79
N ALA A 50 -14.47 6.06 3.65
CA ALA A 50 -14.66 4.64 3.40
C ALA A 50 -15.34 4.38 2.05
N ALA A 51 -16.37 5.18 1.70
CA ALA A 51 -17.04 5.11 0.39
C ALA A 51 -16.09 5.46 -0.79
N LYS A 52 -15.22 6.46 -0.63
CA LYS A 52 -14.23 6.80 -1.66
C LYS A 52 -13.15 5.72 -1.82
N ILE A 53 -12.75 5.07 -0.73
CA ILE A 53 -11.82 3.94 -0.79
C ILE A 53 -12.51 2.73 -1.45
N ALA A 54 -13.81 2.52 -1.19
CA ALA A 54 -14.57 1.46 -1.84
C ALA A 54 -14.59 1.63 -3.38
N LEU A 55 -14.66 2.88 -3.89
CA LEU A 55 -14.55 3.17 -5.32
C LEU A 55 -13.25 2.66 -5.94
N LEU A 56 -12.14 2.61 -5.18
CA LEU A 56 -10.89 2.06 -5.69
C LEU A 56 -10.99 0.56 -5.98
N ASN A 57 -11.84 -0.19 -5.27
CA ASN A 57 -12.08 -1.60 -5.60
C ASN A 57 -12.78 -1.71 -6.96
N GLU A 58 -13.76 -0.85 -7.25
CA GLU A 58 -14.45 -0.86 -8.54
C GLU A 58 -13.49 -0.55 -9.70
N VAL A 59 -12.59 0.41 -9.51
CA VAL A 59 -11.54 0.72 -10.50
C VAL A 59 -10.66 -0.49 -10.75
N VAL A 60 -10.24 -1.19 -9.69
CA VAL A 60 -9.39 -2.38 -9.83
C VAL A 60 -10.13 -3.55 -10.46
N GLN A 61 -11.41 -3.76 -10.12
CA GLN A 61 -12.25 -4.76 -10.80
C GLN A 61 -12.48 -4.42 -12.27
N ALA A 62 -12.58 -3.13 -12.63
CA ALA A 62 -12.66 -2.71 -14.02
C ALA A 62 -11.34 -2.98 -14.76
N LEU A 63 -10.20 -2.73 -14.12
CA LEU A 63 -8.87 -3.06 -14.67
C LEU A 63 -8.68 -4.57 -14.82
N ASP A 64 -9.13 -5.36 -13.84
CA ASP A 64 -9.10 -6.81 -13.92
C ASP A 64 -9.94 -7.32 -15.09
N ARG A 65 -11.19 -6.86 -15.24
CA ARG A 65 -12.05 -7.19 -16.38
C ARG A 65 -11.43 -6.81 -17.72
N ALA A 66 -10.84 -5.62 -17.82
CA ALA A 66 -10.15 -5.16 -19.03
C ALA A 66 -8.92 -6.03 -19.34
N THR A 67 -8.14 -6.37 -18.32
CA THR A 67 -6.96 -7.24 -18.44
C THR A 67 -7.39 -8.64 -18.86
N MET A 68 -8.43 -9.21 -18.24
CA MET A 68 -9.00 -10.51 -18.59
C MET A 68 -9.46 -10.59 -20.04
N ALA A 69 -10.08 -9.53 -20.56
CA ALA A 69 -10.45 -9.48 -21.97
C ALA A 69 -9.21 -9.58 -22.88
N GLY A 70 -8.13 -8.87 -22.55
CA GLY A 70 -6.86 -8.94 -23.27
C GLY A 70 -6.15 -10.29 -23.14
N THR A 71 -6.08 -10.85 -21.94
CA THR A 71 -5.43 -12.16 -21.71
C THR A 71 -6.23 -13.30 -22.30
N SER A 72 -7.56 -13.22 -22.31
CA SER A 72 -8.41 -14.21 -22.98
C SER A 72 -8.26 -14.17 -24.50
N PHE A 73 -8.04 -12.98 -25.08
CA PHE A 73 -7.74 -12.83 -26.49
C PHE A 73 -6.38 -13.45 -26.87
N ILE A 74 -5.33 -13.22 -26.06
CA ILE A 74 -3.97 -13.70 -26.35
C ILE A 74 -3.77 -15.18 -25.98
N PHE A 75 -4.25 -15.58 -24.81
CA PHE A 75 -3.97 -16.89 -24.20
C PHE A 75 -5.19 -17.83 -24.14
N GLY A 76 -6.35 -17.41 -24.67
CA GLY A 76 -7.56 -18.22 -24.68
C GLY A 76 -8.03 -18.58 -23.27
N TYR A 77 -8.34 -19.87 -23.03
CA TYR A 77 -8.82 -20.36 -21.74
C TYR A 77 -7.81 -20.15 -20.60
N LEU A 78 -6.50 -20.18 -20.89
CA LEU A 78 -5.44 -19.97 -19.89
C LEU A 78 -5.48 -18.55 -19.30
N GLY A 79 -5.94 -17.58 -20.09
CA GLY A 79 -6.06 -16.18 -19.72
C GLY A 79 -7.38 -15.79 -19.07
N GLY A 80 -8.26 -16.75 -18.75
CA GLY A 80 -9.60 -16.50 -18.21
C GLY A 80 -10.74 -16.62 -19.23
N GLY A 81 -10.45 -17.08 -20.45
CA GLY A 81 -11.46 -17.39 -21.46
C GLY A 81 -12.28 -18.65 -21.12
N GLN A 82 -13.27 -18.94 -21.96
CA GLN A 82 -14.16 -20.09 -21.76
C GLN A 82 -13.38 -21.41 -21.71
N LEU A 83 -13.64 -22.22 -20.68
CA LEU A 83 -13.01 -23.53 -20.52
C LEU A 83 -13.48 -24.49 -21.63
N PRO A 84 -12.56 -25.21 -22.30
CA PRO A 84 -12.92 -26.23 -23.28
C PRO A 84 -13.32 -27.57 -22.63
N PHE A 85 -13.28 -27.68 -21.29
CA PHE A 85 -13.60 -28.87 -20.51
C PHE A 85 -14.48 -28.51 -19.31
N GLU A 86 -15.29 -29.45 -18.84
CA GLU A 86 -16.10 -29.27 -17.64
C GLU A 86 -15.21 -29.15 -16.40
N ASN A 87 -15.50 -28.19 -15.52
CA ASN A 87 -14.73 -28.00 -14.29
C ASN A 87 -15.12 -29.09 -13.27
N ILE A 88 -14.33 -30.16 -13.25
CA ILE A 88 -14.54 -31.38 -12.43
C ILE A 88 -14.58 -31.07 -10.92
N THR A 89 -13.96 -29.96 -10.49
CA THR A 89 -13.83 -29.60 -9.07
C THR A 89 -14.92 -28.68 -8.54
N GLY A 90 -15.76 -28.08 -9.40
CA GLY A 90 -16.79 -27.11 -8.99
C GLY A 90 -16.24 -25.85 -8.28
N ASN A 91 -14.92 -25.71 -8.14
CA ASN A 91 -14.26 -24.62 -7.46
C ASN A 91 -13.72 -23.60 -8.49
N PRO A 92 -14.20 -22.35 -8.49
CA PRO A 92 -13.71 -21.30 -9.39
C PRO A 92 -12.19 -21.08 -9.33
N GLY A 93 -11.56 -21.40 -8.19
CA GLY A 93 -10.11 -21.24 -7.99
C GLY A 93 -9.24 -22.24 -8.75
N SER A 94 -9.76 -23.40 -9.16
CA SER A 94 -8.96 -24.43 -9.86
C SER A 94 -8.58 -24.04 -11.30
N THR A 95 -9.20 -22.99 -11.84
CA THR A 95 -8.95 -22.47 -13.18
C THR A 95 -8.05 -21.24 -13.18
N PHE A 96 -7.66 -20.72 -12.01
CA PHE A 96 -6.82 -19.53 -11.94
C PHE A 96 -5.35 -19.87 -12.19
N ILE A 97 -4.80 -19.36 -13.29
CA ILE A 97 -3.38 -19.49 -13.62
C ILE A 97 -2.68 -18.16 -13.37
N LEU A 98 -1.90 -18.10 -12.29
CA LEU A 98 -1.21 -16.89 -11.85
C LEU A 98 -0.40 -16.24 -12.98
N ALA A 99 0.35 -17.03 -13.75
CA ALA A 99 1.20 -16.53 -14.82
C ALA A 99 0.43 -15.81 -15.94
N PHE A 100 -0.79 -16.26 -16.27
CA PHE A 100 -1.57 -15.73 -17.39
C PHE A 100 -2.69 -14.77 -16.96
N ARG A 101 -2.95 -14.60 -15.66
CA ARG A 101 -3.95 -13.67 -15.13
C ARG A 101 -3.34 -12.60 -14.23
N ALA A 102 -2.55 -12.99 -13.22
CA ALA A 102 -1.97 -12.03 -12.27
C ALA A 102 -0.85 -11.20 -12.89
N LEU A 103 0.11 -11.83 -13.59
CA LEU A 103 1.25 -11.09 -14.16
C LEU A 103 0.83 -10.07 -15.24
N PRO A 104 -0.10 -10.37 -16.16
CA PRO A 104 -0.61 -9.37 -17.10
C PRO A 104 -1.29 -8.20 -16.41
N LEU A 105 -2.03 -8.43 -15.33
CA LEU A 105 -2.64 -7.37 -14.54
C LEU A 105 -1.58 -6.45 -13.93
N VAL A 106 -0.48 -7.00 -13.41
CA VAL A 106 0.67 -6.20 -12.94
C VAL A 106 1.26 -5.36 -14.07
N MET A 107 1.42 -5.93 -15.28
CA MET A 107 1.93 -5.17 -16.42
C MET A 107 1.02 -3.99 -16.76
N VAL A 108 -0.30 -4.19 -16.80
CA VAL A 108 -1.27 -3.13 -17.06
C VAL A 108 -1.22 -2.05 -15.97
N VAL A 109 -1.20 -2.44 -14.70
CA VAL A 109 -1.12 -1.49 -13.58
C VAL A 109 0.21 -0.73 -13.58
N SER A 110 1.31 -1.38 -13.97
CA SER A 110 2.63 -0.74 -14.07
C SER A 110 2.66 0.28 -15.20
N ALA A 111 2.08 -0.04 -16.36
CA ALA A 111 1.92 0.88 -17.48
C ALA A 111 1.05 2.09 -17.12
N LEU A 112 -0.08 1.86 -16.43
CA LEU A 112 -0.95 2.93 -15.94
C LEU A 112 -0.25 3.82 -14.91
N THR A 113 0.50 3.22 -13.99
CA THR A 113 1.26 3.97 -12.98
C THR A 113 2.31 4.85 -13.67
N SER A 114 3.02 4.32 -14.67
CA SER A 114 3.97 5.08 -15.49
C SER A 114 3.29 6.25 -16.22
N LEU A 115 2.10 6.03 -16.78
CA LEU A 115 1.32 7.08 -17.44
C LEU A 115 0.87 8.18 -16.45
N LEU A 116 0.37 7.80 -15.27
CA LEU A 116 -0.02 8.73 -14.20
C LEU A 116 1.18 9.52 -13.67
N PHE A 117 2.37 8.92 -13.69
CA PHE A 117 3.62 9.59 -13.37
C PHE A 117 3.99 10.62 -14.44
N TYR A 118 3.89 10.24 -15.72
CA TYR A 118 4.14 11.14 -16.86
C TYR A 118 3.19 12.36 -16.86
N TRP A 119 1.90 12.14 -16.58
CA TRP A 119 0.90 13.21 -16.42
C TRP A 119 1.00 13.99 -15.11
N LYS A 120 1.95 13.64 -14.24
CA LYS A 120 2.20 14.28 -12.94
C LYS A 120 1.09 14.11 -11.89
N VAL A 121 0.04 13.33 -12.16
CA VAL A 121 -1.04 13.06 -11.19
C VAL A 121 -0.48 12.45 -9.90
N LEU A 122 0.34 11.40 -10.03
CA LEU A 122 0.93 10.71 -8.88
C LEU A 122 1.91 11.61 -8.10
N PRO A 123 2.85 12.34 -8.76
CA PRO A 123 3.66 13.37 -8.10
C PRO A 123 2.87 14.43 -7.30
N TYR A 124 1.72 14.89 -7.79
CA TYR A 124 0.89 15.86 -7.04
C TYR A 124 0.33 15.23 -5.76
N ILE A 125 -0.18 14.01 -5.83
CA ILE A 125 -0.70 13.27 -4.67
C ILE A 125 0.43 13.05 -3.64
N VAL A 126 1.58 12.55 -4.08
CA VAL A 126 2.74 12.30 -3.22
C VAL A 126 3.20 13.58 -2.52
N ARG A 127 3.26 14.72 -3.22
CA ARG A 127 3.59 16.02 -2.61
C ARG A 127 2.59 16.44 -1.54
N GLY A 128 1.30 16.15 -1.72
CA GLY A 128 0.27 16.39 -0.72
C GLY A 128 0.53 15.60 0.57
N PHE A 129 0.77 14.30 0.45
CA PHE A 129 1.11 13.46 1.61
C PHE A 129 2.43 13.85 2.26
N ALA A 130 3.45 14.16 1.46
CA ALA A 130 4.74 14.64 1.96
C ALA A 130 4.61 15.93 2.76
N PHE A 131 3.75 16.85 2.31
CA PHE A 131 3.45 18.08 3.04
C PHE A 131 2.79 17.80 4.40
N ILE A 132 1.82 16.88 4.44
CA ILE A 132 1.15 16.47 5.69
C ILE A 132 2.19 15.88 6.66
N LEU A 133 2.97 14.89 6.23
CA LEU A 133 4.01 14.25 7.04
C LEU A 133 5.04 15.24 7.56
N ARG A 134 5.53 16.14 6.69
CA ARG A 134 6.50 17.17 7.06
C ARG A 134 5.93 18.13 8.09
N LYS A 135 4.68 18.57 7.92
CA LYS A 135 4.06 19.55 8.82
C LYS A 135 3.72 18.94 10.19
N SER A 136 3.25 17.69 10.22
CA SER A 136 2.90 17.01 11.47
C SER A 136 4.16 16.58 12.25
N LEU A 137 5.09 15.89 11.60
CA LEU A 137 6.24 15.25 12.26
C LEU A 137 7.47 16.15 12.34
N GLY A 138 7.54 17.21 11.52
CA GLY A 138 8.70 18.13 11.49
C GLY A 138 9.94 17.53 10.83
N ILE A 139 9.77 16.53 9.96
CA ILE A 139 10.84 15.81 9.29
C ILE A 139 11.42 16.55 8.07
N GLY A 140 12.55 16.04 7.56
CA GLY A 140 13.22 16.57 6.38
C GLY A 140 12.32 16.57 5.14
N GLY A 141 12.54 17.51 4.21
CA GLY A 141 11.75 17.60 2.98
C GLY A 141 11.93 16.38 2.06
N ALA A 142 13.17 15.88 1.96
CA ALA A 142 13.49 14.69 1.18
C ALA A 142 13.00 13.41 1.88
N GLU A 143 13.17 13.29 3.19
CA GLU A 143 12.61 12.21 4.01
C GLU A 143 11.09 12.11 3.85
N GLY A 144 10.37 13.22 4.04
CA GLY A 144 8.91 13.25 3.91
C GLY A 144 8.41 12.97 2.49
N LEU A 145 9.12 13.41 1.46
CA LEU A 145 8.81 13.07 0.07
C LEU A 145 9.07 11.59 -0.24
N GLY A 146 10.19 11.03 0.21
CA GLY A 146 10.54 9.63 0.02
C GLY A 146 9.55 8.69 0.71
N SER A 147 9.23 8.96 1.98
CA SER A 147 8.26 8.16 2.74
C SER A 147 6.84 8.29 2.19
N ALA A 148 6.44 9.47 1.70
CA ALA A 148 5.15 9.64 1.03
C ALA A 148 5.08 8.91 -0.32
N ALA A 149 6.19 8.88 -1.07
CA ALA A 149 6.25 8.17 -2.35
C ALA A 149 6.08 6.66 -2.14
N ASN A 150 6.72 6.09 -1.11
CA ASN A 150 6.65 4.68 -0.75
C ASN A 150 5.22 4.16 -0.52
N ILE A 151 4.26 5.02 -0.13
CA ILE A 151 2.85 4.63 0.06
C ILE A 151 2.23 4.06 -1.22
N PHE A 152 2.61 4.61 -2.38
CA PHE A 152 2.03 4.29 -3.68
C PHE A 152 3.00 3.56 -4.61
N VAL A 153 4.28 3.86 -4.46
CA VAL A 153 5.36 3.50 -5.36
C VAL A 153 6.33 2.59 -4.62
N GLY A 154 6.80 1.52 -5.26
CA GLY A 154 7.64 0.53 -4.59
C GLY A 154 9.02 1.05 -4.16
N MET A 155 9.70 0.28 -3.30
CA MET A 155 11.00 0.63 -2.71
C MET A 155 12.10 0.99 -3.73
N VAL A 156 12.00 0.52 -4.97
CA VAL A 156 12.96 0.79 -6.06
C VAL A 156 12.67 2.12 -6.75
N GLU A 157 11.40 2.52 -6.81
CA GLU A 157 10.94 3.68 -7.57
C GLU A 157 10.79 4.92 -6.68
N ALA A 158 10.44 4.76 -5.40
CA ALA A 158 10.30 5.88 -4.46
C ALA A 158 11.58 6.74 -4.31
N PRO A 159 12.81 6.17 -4.27
CA PRO A 159 14.04 6.97 -4.24
C PRO A 159 14.23 7.88 -5.46
N LEU A 160 13.59 7.58 -6.60
CA LEU A 160 13.67 8.43 -7.80
C LEU A 160 13.05 9.82 -7.56
N PHE A 161 12.07 9.94 -6.66
CA PHE A 161 11.46 11.23 -6.30
C PHE A 161 12.41 12.16 -5.56
N ILE A 162 13.44 11.60 -4.93
CA ILE A 162 14.40 12.33 -4.10
C ILE A 162 15.85 12.13 -4.57
N LYS A 163 16.04 11.57 -5.77
CA LYS A 163 17.34 11.28 -6.40
C LYS A 163 18.39 12.40 -6.23
N PRO A 164 18.09 13.71 -6.47
CA PRO A 164 19.11 14.75 -6.30
C PRO A 164 19.52 15.01 -4.84
N TYR A 165 18.71 14.57 -3.87
CA TYR A 165 18.94 14.78 -2.45
C TYR A 165 19.54 13.56 -1.74
N MET A 166 19.52 12.37 -2.36
CA MET A 166 20.01 11.12 -1.77
C MET A 166 21.44 11.24 -1.19
N ASN A 167 22.35 11.89 -1.93
CA ASN A 167 23.74 12.06 -1.50
C ASN A 167 23.92 13.03 -0.33
N ARG A 168 22.86 13.74 0.07
CA ARG A 168 22.87 14.73 1.17
C ARG A 168 22.09 14.25 2.39
N LEU A 169 21.47 13.08 2.33
CA LEU A 169 20.71 12.51 3.44
C LEU A 169 21.65 12.03 4.54
N ASN A 170 21.28 12.31 5.78
CA ASN A 170 21.94 11.71 6.93
C ASN A 170 21.54 10.22 7.06
N ARG A 171 22.32 9.44 7.83
CA ARG A 171 22.06 8.00 8.02
C ARG A 171 20.66 7.72 8.54
N SER A 172 20.14 8.56 9.44
CA SER A 172 18.76 8.41 9.96
C SER A 172 17.71 8.65 8.89
N GLU A 173 17.88 9.68 8.05
CA GLU A 173 16.91 9.99 6.98
C GLU A 173 16.92 8.87 5.92
N LEU A 174 18.09 8.34 5.58
CA LEU A 174 18.21 7.20 4.68
C LEU A 174 17.56 5.94 5.28
N PHE A 175 17.77 5.69 6.57
CA PHE A 175 17.15 4.57 7.27
C PHE A 175 15.62 4.67 7.25
N VAL A 176 15.06 5.85 7.51
CA VAL A 176 13.61 6.08 7.41
C VAL A 176 13.08 5.77 6.01
N ILE A 177 13.76 6.19 4.95
CA ILE A 177 13.34 5.89 3.57
C ILE A 177 13.37 4.38 3.28
N MET A 178 14.39 3.67 3.78
CA MET A 178 14.49 2.21 3.65
C MET A 178 13.39 1.50 4.43
N THR A 179 13.18 1.87 5.69
CA THR A 179 12.13 1.30 6.55
C THR A 179 10.75 1.59 5.97
N ALA A 180 10.50 2.79 5.45
CA ALA A 180 9.26 3.15 4.78
C ALA A 180 9.00 2.26 3.56
N GLY A 181 10.02 2.00 2.74
CA GLY A 181 9.91 1.13 1.57
C GLY A 181 9.65 -0.34 1.93
N MET A 182 10.17 -0.83 3.06
CA MET A 182 9.92 -2.20 3.54
C MET A 182 8.58 -2.34 4.27
N ALA A 183 8.07 -1.26 4.87
CA ALA A 183 6.81 -1.27 5.61
C ALA A 183 5.57 -1.09 4.72
N THR A 184 5.75 -0.65 3.48
CA THR A 184 4.67 -0.33 2.52
C THR A 184 4.64 -1.32 1.37
N ILE A 185 3.53 -1.31 0.63
CA ILE A 185 3.31 -2.19 -0.52
C ILE A 185 3.21 -1.32 -1.77
N ALA A 186 3.96 -1.68 -2.81
CA ALA A 186 3.87 -1.03 -4.12
C ALA A 186 2.47 -1.19 -4.71
N GLY A 187 1.90 -0.14 -5.33
CA GLY A 187 0.57 -0.20 -5.94
C GLY A 187 0.42 -1.31 -6.99
N THR A 188 1.51 -1.65 -7.69
CA THR A 188 1.55 -2.76 -8.66
C THR A 188 1.34 -4.13 -8.03
N MET A 189 1.88 -4.37 -6.83
CA MET A 189 1.72 -5.62 -6.08
C MET A 189 0.44 -5.65 -5.25
N MET A 190 -0.05 -4.47 -4.83
CA MET A 190 -1.29 -4.34 -4.06
C MET A 190 -2.46 -5.02 -4.75
N VAL A 191 -2.54 -4.96 -6.08
CA VAL A 191 -3.61 -5.58 -6.86
C VAL A 191 -3.56 -7.10 -6.81
N ILE A 192 -2.38 -7.72 -6.94
CA ILE A 192 -2.24 -9.18 -6.83
C ILE A 192 -2.61 -9.65 -5.42
N TYR A 193 -2.10 -8.95 -4.40
CA TYR A 193 -2.39 -9.30 -3.02
C TYR A 193 -3.88 -9.14 -2.72
N ALA A 194 -4.51 -8.06 -3.18
CA ALA A 194 -5.95 -7.86 -3.07
C ALA A 194 -6.72 -9.02 -3.70
N TYR A 195 -6.35 -9.44 -4.91
CA TYR A 195 -6.98 -10.59 -5.57
C TYR A 195 -6.79 -11.89 -4.79
N THR A 196 -5.63 -12.08 -4.18
CA THR A 196 -5.30 -13.30 -3.44
C THR A 196 -6.08 -13.39 -2.13
N ILE A 197 -6.29 -12.26 -1.46
CA ILE A 197 -7.02 -12.19 -0.19
C ILE A 197 -8.53 -11.90 -0.36
N ALA A 198 -8.98 -11.51 -1.56
CA ALA A 198 -10.39 -11.21 -1.85
C ALA A 198 -11.37 -12.29 -1.36
N PRO A 199 -11.09 -13.61 -1.51
CA PRO A 199 -11.99 -14.65 -1.01
C PRO A 199 -12.23 -14.60 0.51
N LEU A 200 -11.29 -14.04 1.28
CA LEU A 200 -11.44 -13.86 2.73
C LEU A 200 -12.46 -12.77 3.09
N PHE A 201 -12.72 -11.84 2.17
CA PHE A 201 -13.66 -10.74 2.35
C PHE A 201 -15.04 -11.02 1.73
N GLU A 202 -15.20 -12.10 0.96
CA GLU A 202 -16.43 -12.45 0.23
C GLU A 202 -17.15 -13.71 0.77
N GLY A 203 -16.56 -14.44 1.74
CA GLY A 203 -17.14 -15.65 2.35
C GLY A 203 -18.08 -15.41 3.55
N GLU A 204 -18.39 -16.45 4.33
CA GLU A 204 -19.30 -16.43 5.51
C GLU A 204 -18.89 -15.43 6.62
N TYR A 205 -17.65 -14.93 6.58
CA TYR A 205 -17.11 -13.85 7.43
C TYR A 205 -17.36 -12.43 6.88
N ALA A 206 -17.98 -12.27 5.70
CA ALA A 206 -18.23 -10.98 5.06
C ALA A 206 -19.24 -10.11 5.81
N LEU A 207 -20.15 -10.71 6.60
CA LEU A 207 -21.21 -9.98 7.30
C LEU A 207 -20.65 -9.01 8.36
N GLU A 208 -19.55 -9.35 9.05
CA GLU A 208 -19.01 -8.48 10.10
C GLU A 208 -18.15 -7.33 9.57
N THR A 209 -17.75 -7.35 8.29
CA THR A 209 -16.81 -6.37 7.74
C THR A 209 -17.50 -5.48 6.72
N ALA A 210 -18.34 -4.56 7.17
CA ALA A 210 -18.75 -3.37 6.41
C ALA A 210 -17.54 -2.43 6.21
N GLY A 211 -16.50 -2.94 5.55
CA GLY A 211 -15.19 -2.34 5.40
C GLY A 211 -14.83 -2.07 3.94
N PRO A 212 -13.70 -1.39 3.69
CA PRO A 212 -13.31 -0.87 2.37
C PRO A 212 -12.83 -1.93 1.36
N GLY A 213 -13.17 -3.21 1.52
CA GLY A 213 -12.73 -4.32 0.67
C GLY A 213 -11.23 -4.64 0.79
N ALA A 214 -10.80 -5.74 0.16
CA ALA A 214 -9.41 -6.24 0.23
C ALA A 214 -8.37 -5.17 -0.13
N LEU A 215 -8.57 -4.45 -1.23
CA LEU A 215 -7.62 -3.44 -1.70
C LEU A 215 -7.62 -2.21 -0.81
N GLY A 216 -8.80 -1.79 -0.34
CA GLY A 216 -8.92 -0.70 0.61
C GLY A 216 -8.19 -0.99 1.92
N HIS A 217 -8.26 -2.21 2.44
CA HIS A 217 -7.48 -2.61 3.61
C HIS A 217 -5.97 -2.54 3.37
N LEU A 218 -5.48 -3.01 2.21
CA LEU A 218 -4.06 -2.92 1.86
C LEU A 218 -3.59 -1.47 1.70
N LEU A 219 -4.41 -0.61 1.10
CA LEU A 219 -4.12 0.81 0.95
C LEU A 219 -4.05 1.51 2.32
N ILE A 220 -5.02 1.23 3.20
CA ILE A 220 -5.03 1.78 4.57
C ILE A 220 -3.80 1.30 5.34
N ALA A 221 -3.43 0.02 5.21
CA ALA A 221 -2.22 -0.50 5.83
C ALA A 221 -0.97 0.27 5.35
N SER A 222 -0.82 0.48 4.04
CA SER A 222 0.31 1.25 3.48
C SER A 222 0.33 2.70 3.98
N LEU A 223 -0.84 3.36 4.04
CA LEU A 223 -0.98 4.72 4.57
C LEU A 223 -0.60 4.83 6.05
N LEU A 224 -0.92 3.82 6.86
CA LEU A 224 -0.57 3.77 8.29
C LEU A 224 0.90 3.40 8.51
N SER A 225 1.49 2.61 7.62
CA SER A 225 2.90 2.23 7.64
C SER A 225 3.84 3.41 7.41
N ALA A 226 3.46 4.41 6.62
CA ALA A 226 4.31 5.57 6.37
C ALA A 226 4.69 6.33 7.66
N PRO A 227 3.76 6.83 8.49
CA PRO A 227 4.12 7.41 9.78
C PRO A 227 4.71 6.39 10.76
N ALA A 228 4.36 5.10 10.67
CA ALA A 228 4.98 4.03 11.47
C ALA A 228 6.50 3.96 11.25
N SER A 229 6.90 3.96 9.98
CA SER A 229 8.29 3.80 9.57
C SER A 229 9.18 4.97 9.95
N ILE A 230 8.59 6.14 10.22
CA ILE A 230 9.28 7.34 10.67
C ILE A 230 9.47 7.32 12.20
N VAL A 231 8.64 6.55 12.92
CA VAL A 231 8.71 6.41 14.39
C VAL A 231 9.82 5.46 14.83
N ILE A 232 10.16 4.46 14.02
CA ILE A 232 11.15 3.42 14.29
C ILE A 232 12.53 3.86 13.81
#